data_AF-A0A3M1EQ78-F1
#
_entry.id   AF-A0A3M1EQ78-F1
#
_cell.length_a   1.000
_cell.length_b   1.000
_cell.length_c   1.000
_cell.angle_alpha   90.00
_cell.angle_beta   90.00
_cell.angle_gamma   90.00
#
_symmetry.space_group_name_H-M   'P 1'
#
loop_
_entity.id
_entity.type
_entity.pdbx_description
1 polymer ?
#
loop_
_entity_poly.entity_id
_entity_poly.type
_entity_poly.pdbx_seq_one_letter_code
_entity_poly.pdbx_strand_id
1 'polypeptide(L)'
;MQGRLTADIEALLSETGEAAVYAPLAIGHHVDHQLVRDVALALQARVRRTLFYEDFPYVWWEIRERSDEPSPQQPAPRPAVLPPGDWKPALQAVDVEPKIAAIACYTSQIPDLFGDEAAMADAVREYAWAVGGDHAAERFWKLVSSL
;
A
#
# COMPACT_ATOMS: atom_id res chain seq x y z
N MET A 1 17.92 -15.34 -0.37
CA MET A 1 16.46 -15.18 -0.35
C MET A 1 15.98 -14.22 -1.43
N GLN A 2 16.43 -12.95 -1.42
CA GLN A 2 16.05 -11.94 -2.42
C GLN A 2 16.25 -12.37 -3.89
N GLY A 3 17.41 -12.97 -4.22
CA GLY A 3 17.67 -13.43 -5.60
C GLY A 3 16.73 -14.54 -6.09
N ARG A 4 16.16 -15.36 -5.19
CA ARG A 4 15.16 -16.36 -5.56
C ARG A 4 13.80 -15.71 -5.80
N LEU A 5 13.39 -14.79 -4.92
CA LEU A 5 12.14 -14.03 -5.08
C LEU A 5 12.12 -13.23 -6.40
N THR A 6 13.24 -12.59 -6.75
CA THR A 6 13.36 -11.90 -8.05
C THR A 6 13.15 -12.84 -9.22
N ALA A 7 13.84 -14.00 -9.23
CA ALA A 7 13.71 -14.98 -10.31
C ALA A 7 12.28 -15.53 -10.43
N ASP A 8 11.63 -15.80 -9.29
CA ASP A 8 10.25 -16.31 -9.27
C ASP A 8 9.26 -15.26 -9.83
N ILE A 9 9.42 -13.98 -9.48
CA ILE A 9 8.59 -12.89 -10.03
C ILE A 9 8.87 -12.66 -11.52
N GLU A 10 10.13 -12.72 -11.96
CA GLU A 10 10.50 -12.59 -13.38
C GLU A 10 9.91 -13.71 -14.24
N ALA A 11 9.87 -14.94 -13.72
CA ALA A 11 9.22 -16.07 -14.38
C ALA A 11 7.72 -15.81 -14.56
N LEU A 12 7.02 -15.39 -13.49
CA LEU A 12 5.60 -15.06 -13.55
C LEU A 12 5.30 -13.91 -14.53
N LEU A 13 6.14 -12.86 -14.54
CA LEU A 13 5.98 -11.74 -15.48
C LEU A 13 6.13 -12.19 -16.94
N SER A 14 7.06 -13.10 -17.20
CA SER A 14 7.29 -13.64 -18.54
C SER A 14 6.09 -14.44 -19.07
N GLU A 15 5.34 -15.09 -18.18
CA GLU A 15 4.12 -15.85 -18.52
C GLU A 15 2.88 -14.97 -18.66
N THR A 16 2.83 -13.82 -17.97
CA THR A 16 1.63 -12.97 -17.86
C THR A 16 1.47 -11.99 -19.04
N GLY A 17 2.53 -11.72 -19.81
CA GLY A 17 2.51 -10.73 -20.89
C GLY A 17 2.60 -9.29 -20.37
N GLU A 18 1.78 -8.36 -20.90
CA GLU A 18 1.76 -6.98 -20.38
C GLU A 18 1.10 -6.94 -18.99
N ALA A 19 1.92 -6.74 -17.96
CA ALA A 19 1.50 -6.76 -16.57
C ALA A 19 1.69 -5.40 -15.87
N ALA A 20 0.83 -5.13 -14.89
CA ALA A 20 1.04 -4.11 -13.88
C ALA A 20 1.50 -4.77 -12.59
N VAL A 21 2.50 -4.19 -11.92
CA VAL A 21 2.98 -4.66 -10.62
C VAL A 21 2.47 -3.71 -9.54
N TYR A 22 1.77 -4.27 -8.56
CA TYR A 22 1.36 -3.59 -7.33
C TYR A 22 2.12 -4.21 -6.16
N ALA A 23 2.98 -3.43 -5.51
CA ALA A 23 3.88 -3.89 -4.46
C ALA A 23 3.70 -3.08 -3.16
N PRO A 24 4.04 -3.63 -1.98
CA PRO A 24 4.00 -2.87 -0.74
C PRO A 24 5.00 -1.73 -0.76
N LEU A 25 4.67 -0.62 -0.11
CA LEU A 25 5.62 0.46 0.18
C LEU A 25 6.48 0.17 1.43
N ALA A 26 6.09 -0.85 2.20
CA ALA A 26 6.68 -1.30 3.45
C ALA A 26 6.55 -0.31 4.62
N ILE A 27 5.42 0.41 4.67
CA ILE A 27 4.96 1.12 5.87
C ILE A 27 4.74 0.09 7.00
N GLY A 28 5.11 0.44 8.23
CA GLY A 28 5.13 -0.51 9.36
C GLY A 28 6.39 -1.38 9.45
N HIS A 29 7.35 -1.23 8.51
CA HIS A 29 8.70 -1.81 8.58
C HIS A 29 8.78 -3.35 8.64
N HIS A 30 7.76 -4.08 8.16
CA HIS A 30 7.84 -5.53 8.06
C HIS A 30 8.92 -5.97 7.07
N VAL A 31 9.83 -6.86 7.49
CA VAL A 31 11.01 -7.27 6.68
C VAL A 31 10.61 -7.87 5.34
N ASP A 32 9.54 -8.68 5.30
CA ASP A 32 9.10 -9.28 4.04
C ASP A 32 8.55 -8.23 3.06
N HIS A 33 7.87 -7.19 3.57
CA HIS A 33 7.37 -6.11 2.72
C HIS A 33 8.52 -5.27 2.16
N GLN A 34 9.58 -5.05 2.95
CA GLN A 34 10.79 -4.38 2.48
C GLN A 34 11.47 -5.18 1.36
N LEU A 35 11.60 -6.50 1.52
CA LEU A 35 12.19 -7.36 0.50
C LEU A 35 11.36 -7.35 -0.79
N VAL A 36 10.04 -7.44 -0.70
CA VAL A 36 9.15 -7.38 -1.88
C VAL A 36 9.22 -6.01 -2.56
N ARG A 37 9.21 -4.91 -1.78
CA ARG A 37 9.38 -3.55 -2.30
C ARG A 37 10.69 -3.40 -3.07
N ASP A 38 11.80 -3.87 -2.48
CA ASP A 38 13.12 -3.72 -3.08
C ASP A 38 13.25 -4.54 -4.37
N VAL A 39 12.62 -5.72 -4.44
CA VAL A 39 12.51 -6.48 -5.68
C VAL A 39 11.66 -5.74 -6.73
N ALA A 40 10.51 -5.19 -6.34
CA ALA A 40 9.65 -4.44 -7.26
C ALA A 40 10.34 -3.16 -7.80
N LEU A 41 11.13 -2.47 -6.96
CA LEU A 41 11.97 -1.34 -7.38
C LEU A 41 13.01 -1.77 -8.42
N ALA A 42 13.70 -2.89 -8.20
CA ALA A 42 14.69 -3.42 -9.15
C ALA A 42 14.04 -3.84 -10.49
N LEU A 43 12.78 -4.29 -10.46
CA LEU A 43 12.03 -4.71 -11.65
C LEU A 43 11.39 -3.55 -12.41
N GLN A 44 11.26 -2.36 -11.81
CA GLN A 44 10.60 -1.21 -12.43
C GLN A 44 11.23 -0.78 -13.76
N ALA A 45 12.55 -0.95 -13.93
CA ALA A 45 13.23 -0.68 -15.20
C ALA A 45 12.68 -1.55 -16.36
N ARG A 46 12.10 -2.71 -16.04
CA ARG A 46 11.54 -3.68 -16.98
C ARG A 46 10.01 -3.61 -17.05
N VAL A 47 9.35 -3.27 -15.94
CA VAL A 47 7.90 -3.13 -15.84
C VAL A 47 7.53 -1.67 -15.58
N ARG A 48 7.11 -0.95 -16.62
CA ARG A 48 6.83 0.50 -16.51
C ARG A 48 5.64 0.83 -15.61
N ARG A 49 4.69 -0.09 -15.46
CA ARG A 49 3.50 0.08 -14.61
C ARG A 49 3.72 -0.61 -13.27
N THR A 50 4.67 -0.09 -12.50
CA THR A 50 4.89 -0.47 -11.09
C THR A 50 4.33 0.62 -10.18
N LEU A 51 3.46 0.22 -9.25
CA LEU A 51 2.81 1.06 -8.26
C LEU A 51 3.03 0.46 -6.87
N PHE A 52 3.23 1.33 -5.88
CA PHE A 52 3.49 0.91 -4.51
C PHE A 52 2.33 1.33 -3.61
N TYR A 53 1.60 0.37 -3.02
CA TYR A 53 0.48 0.67 -2.14
C TYR A 53 0.95 1.03 -0.74
N GLU A 54 0.21 1.93 -0.07
CA GLU A 54 0.38 2.18 1.36
C GLU A 54 -0.13 0.98 2.16
N ASP A 55 0.72 0.40 3.01
CA ASP A 55 0.44 -0.83 3.74
C ASP A 55 -0.62 -0.60 4.82
N PHE A 56 -1.86 -1.00 4.57
CA PHE A 56 -2.95 -1.01 5.55
C PHE A 56 -2.93 -2.31 6.38
N PRO A 57 -3.11 -2.27 7.72
CA PRO A 57 -3.51 -1.13 8.54
C PRO A 57 -2.37 -0.24 9.05
N TYR A 58 -1.10 -0.57 8.79
CA TYR A 58 0.05 0.16 9.33
C TYR A 58 0.03 1.67 9.04
N VAL A 59 -0.31 2.06 7.80
CA VAL A 59 -0.46 3.47 7.42
C VAL A 59 -1.57 4.17 8.20
N TRP A 60 -2.66 3.47 8.49
CA TRP A 60 -3.78 4.01 9.25
C TRP A 60 -3.39 4.22 10.72
N TRP A 61 -2.65 3.28 11.32
CA TRP A 61 -2.08 3.47 12.66
C TRP A 61 -1.14 4.67 12.72
N GLU A 62 -0.20 4.81 11.78
CA GLU A 62 0.72 5.96 11.75
C GLU A 62 -0.03 7.30 11.61
N ILE A 63 -1.10 7.35 10.81
CA ILE A 63 -1.93 8.57 10.68
C ILE A 63 -2.58 8.90 12.04
N ARG A 64 -3.15 7.90 12.72
CA ARG A 64 -3.81 8.09 14.01
C ARG A 64 -2.84 8.48 15.13
N GLU A 65 -1.64 7.91 15.14
CA GLU A 65 -0.58 8.25 16.11
C GLU A 65 -0.03 9.67 15.92
N ARG A 66 0.00 10.17 14.69
CA ARG A 66 0.47 11.53 14.37
C ARG A 66 -0.59 12.61 14.59
N SER A 67 -1.84 12.23 14.77
CA SER A 67 -2.97 13.15 14.83
C SER A 67 -3.19 13.66 16.26
N ASP A 68 -2.47 14.71 16.66
CA ASP A 68 -2.91 15.55 17.79
C ASP A 68 -4.12 16.43 17.39
N GLU A 69 -4.38 16.64 16.08
CA GLU A 69 -5.65 17.12 15.49
C GLU A 69 -5.58 16.94 13.96
N PRO A 70 -6.58 16.33 13.28
CA PRO A 70 -6.56 16.19 11.83
C PRO A 70 -7.00 17.51 11.19
N SER A 71 -6.09 18.23 10.55
CA SER A 71 -6.45 19.31 9.63
C SER A 71 -6.76 18.70 8.25
N PRO A 72 -8.02 18.72 7.78
CA PRO A 72 -8.44 18.09 6.52
C PRO A 72 -7.86 18.75 5.25
N GLN A 73 -7.02 19.77 5.39
CA GLN A 73 -6.40 20.51 4.29
C GLN A 73 -4.90 20.24 4.11
N GLN A 74 -4.28 19.44 4.98
CA GLN A 74 -2.87 19.11 4.80
C GLN A 74 -2.74 17.91 3.85
N PRO A 75 -1.94 18.01 2.77
CA PRO A 75 -1.63 16.84 1.96
C PRO A 75 -1.00 15.79 2.87
N ALA A 76 -1.44 14.53 2.74
CA ALA A 76 -0.89 13.44 3.52
C ALA A 76 0.66 13.47 3.40
N PRO A 77 1.38 13.44 4.53
CA PRO A 77 2.82 13.58 4.51
C PRO A 77 3.42 12.46 3.68
N ARG A 78 4.47 12.78 2.89
CA ARG A 78 5.27 11.78 2.19
C ARG A 78 5.67 10.67 3.18
N PRO A 79 5.37 9.39 2.91
CA PRO A 79 5.78 8.29 3.77
C PRO A 79 7.30 8.30 3.99
N ALA A 80 7.73 8.23 5.25
CA ALA A 80 9.15 8.25 5.62
C ALA A 80 9.92 7.03 5.06
N VAL A 81 9.20 5.95 4.75
CA VAL A 81 9.75 4.71 4.18
C VAL A 81 10.10 4.81 2.69
N LEU A 82 9.71 5.88 2.00
CA LEU A 82 10.02 6.07 0.58
C LEU A 82 11.53 6.25 0.38
N PRO A 83 12.19 5.40 -0.42
CA PRO A 83 13.59 5.59 -0.78
C PRO A 83 13.83 6.91 -1.54
N PRO A 84 15.10 7.36 -1.65
CA PRO A 84 15.46 8.51 -2.49
C PRO A 84 14.94 8.36 -3.92
N GLY A 85 14.42 9.45 -4.48
CA GLY A 85 13.79 9.47 -5.80
C GLY A 85 12.63 10.47 -5.88
N ASP A 86 12.18 10.74 -7.10
CA ASP A 86 10.97 11.52 -7.37
C ASP A 86 9.75 10.59 -7.38
N TRP A 87 8.95 10.67 -6.32
CA TRP A 87 7.77 9.85 -6.13
C TRP A 87 6.50 10.69 -6.30
N LYS A 88 5.54 10.18 -7.06
CA LYS A 88 4.23 10.81 -7.25
C LYS A 88 3.12 9.95 -6.67
N PRO A 89 2.20 10.52 -5.87
CA PRO A 89 1.02 9.80 -5.43
C PRO A 89 0.04 9.63 -6.59
N ALA A 90 -0.70 8.53 -6.57
CA ALA A 90 -1.82 8.23 -7.45
C ALA A 90 -2.97 7.73 -6.58
N LEU A 91 -4.12 8.40 -6.65
CA LEU A 91 -5.34 7.99 -5.94
C LEU A 91 -6.18 7.10 -6.86
N GLN A 92 -6.71 6.03 -6.30
CA GLN A 92 -7.65 5.16 -6.98
C GLN A 92 -8.93 5.09 -6.17
N ALA A 93 -10.05 5.51 -6.75
CA ALA A 93 -11.36 5.37 -6.13
C ALA A 93 -11.67 3.89 -5.89
N VAL A 94 -12.26 3.58 -4.74
CA VAL A 94 -12.60 2.21 -4.36
C VAL A 94 -14.02 2.13 -3.81
N ASP A 95 -14.67 1.00 -4.05
CA ASP A 95 -15.83 0.60 -3.27
C ASP A 95 -15.34 -0.13 -2.01
N VAL A 96 -15.64 0.44 -0.85
CA VAL A 96 -15.17 -0.08 0.44
C VAL A 96 -15.90 -1.35 0.85
N GLU A 97 -17.14 -1.57 0.42
CA GLU A 97 -17.95 -2.69 0.93
C GLU A 97 -17.44 -4.05 0.41
N PRO A 98 -17.14 -4.24 -0.91
CA PRO A 98 -16.50 -5.47 -1.39
C PRO A 98 -15.12 -5.70 -0.76
N LYS A 99 -14.38 -4.62 -0.48
CA LYS A 99 -13.08 -4.69 0.18
C LYS A 99 -13.19 -5.17 1.62
N ILE A 100 -14.14 -4.63 2.40
CA ILE A 100 -14.43 -5.05 3.77
C ILE A 100 -14.81 -6.54 3.78
N ALA A 101 -15.70 -6.96 2.87
CA ALA A 101 -16.08 -8.36 2.75
C ALA A 101 -14.89 -9.28 2.43
N ALA A 102 -13.98 -8.85 1.54
CA ALA A 102 -12.77 -9.61 1.23
C ALA A 102 -11.79 -9.70 2.41
N ILE A 103 -11.61 -8.61 3.17
CA ILE A 103 -10.74 -8.60 4.36
C ILE A 103 -11.33 -9.49 5.47
N ALA A 104 -12.67 -9.48 5.65
CA ALA A 104 -13.36 -10.30 6.64
C ALA A 104 -13.14 -11.82 6.43
N CYS A 105 -12.79 -12.26 5.21
CA CYS A 105 -12.42 -13.66 4.96
C CYS A 105 -11.13 -14.09 5.69
N TYR A 106 -10.26 -13.16 6.08
CA TYR A 106 -9.02 -13.44 6.81
C TYR A 106 -9.27 -13.44 8.33
N THR A 107 -10.20 -14.30 8.78
CA THR A 107 -10.72 -14.32 10.17
C THR A 107 -9.63 -14.47 11.24
N SER A 108 -8.53 -15.16 10.93
CA SER A 108 -7.40 -15.31 11.86
C SER A 108 -6.61 -14.03 12.10
N GLN A 109 -6.74 -13.01 11.24
CA GLN A 109 -6.00 -11.74 11.34
C GLN A 109 -6.81 -10.67 12.07
N ILE A 110 -8.15 -10.77 12.08
CA ILE A 110 -9.04 -9.74 12.60
C ILE A 110 -8.77 -9.42 14.09
N PRO A 111 -8.67 -10.41 15.00
CA PRO A 111 -8.48 -10.10 16.42
C PRO A 111 -7.18 -9.35 16.70
N ASP A 112 -6.09 -9.74 16.04
CA ASP A 112 -4.76 -9.18 16.30
C ASP A 112 -4.58 -7.79 15.67
N LEU A 113 -5.17 -7.56 14.49
CA LEU A 113 -5.01 -6.30 13.76
C LEU A 113 -6.07 -5.25 14.10
N PHE A 114 -7.28 -5.67 14.45
CA PHE A 114 -8.42 -4.75 14.59
C PHE A 114 -9.24 -4.98 15.88
N GLY A 115 -9.04 -6.10 16.58
CA GLY A 115 -9.87 -6.52 17.71
C GLY A 115 -11.12 -7.27 17.27
N ASP A 116 -11.92 -6.68 16.38
CA ASP A 116 -13.11 -7.31 15.80
C ASP A 116 -13.41 -6.84 14.36
N GLU A 117 -14.38 -7.50 13.72
CA GLU A 117 -14.76 -7.24 12.32
C GLU A 117 -15.40 -5.85 12.14
N ALA A 118 -16.12 -5.34 13.14
CA ALA A 118 -16.73 -4.01 13.08
C ALA A 118 -15.66 -2.92 13.12
N ALA A 119 -14.69 -3.04 14.03
CA ALA A 119 -13.53 -2.17 14.11
C ALA A 119 -12.67 -2.22 12.83
N MET A 120 -12.54 -3.40 12.21
CA MET A 120 -11.88 -3.54 10.91
C MET A 120 -12.62 -2.76 9.83
N ALA A 121 -13.94 -2.93 9.74
CA ALA A 121 -14.77 -2.24 8.75
C ALA A 121 -14.68 -0.72 8.91
N ASP A 122 -14.73 -0.22 10.16
CA ASP A 122 -14.60 1.20 10.46
C ASP A 122 -13.22 1.74 10.09
N ALA A 123 -12.14 1.01 10.41
CA ALA A 123 -10.78 1.39 10.03
C ALA A 123 -10.59 1.48 8.50
N VAL A 124 -11.17 0.54 7.73
CA VAL A 124 -11.12 0.56 6.26
C VAL A 124 -11.84 1.78 5.71
N ARG A 125 -13.03 2.10 6.22
CA ARG A 125 -13.80 3.28 5.80
C ARG A 125 -13.06 4.57 6.17
N GLU A 126 -12.62 4.70 7.41
CA GLU A 126 -11.92 5.89 7.91
C GLU A 126 -10.69 6.19 7.06
N TYR A 127 -9.84 5.18 6.82
CA TYR A 127 -8.67 5.34 5.98
C TYR A 127 -9.03 5.73 4.54
N ALA A 128 -9.98 5.04 3.91
CA ALA A 128 -10.33 5.30 2.51
C ALA A 128 -10.90 6.71 2.29
N TRP A 129 -11.73 7.21 3.21
CA TRP A 129 -12.27 8.57 3.17
C TRP A 129 -11.21 9.63 3.52
N ALA A 130 -10.33 9.35 4.48
CA ALA A 130 -9.21 10.24 4.78
C ALA A 130 -8.24 10.39 3.58
N VAL A 131 -8.07 9.33 2.78
CA VAL A 131 -7.22 9.35 1.59
C VAL A 131 -7.86 10.10 0.43
N GLY A 132 -9.13 9.84 0.13
CA GLY A 132 -9.80 10.41 -1.05
C GLY A 132 -10.47 11.76 -0.82
N GLY A 133 -10.76 12.13 0.42
CA GLY A 133 -11.40 13.40 0.78
C GLY A 133 -12.90 13.42 0.44
N ASP A 134 -13.24 13.63 -0.83
CA ASP A 134 -14.62 13.71 -1.33
C ASP A 134 -15.20 12.36 -1.80
N HIS A 135 -14.36 11.34 -1.91
CA HIS A 135 -14.73 9.96 -2.21
C HIS A 135 -13.83 8.98 -1.43
N ALA A 136 -14.23 7.71 -1.35
CA ALA A 136 -13.37 6.66 -0.81
C ALA A 136 -12.28 6.27 -1.81
N ALA A 137 -11.02 6.27 -1.40
CA ALA A 137 -9.89 5.98 -2.27
C ALA A 137 -8.75 5.23 -1.57
N GLU A 138 -7.90 4.60 -2.36
CA GLU A 138 -6.59 4.09 -1.95
C GLU A 138 -5.48 4.94 -2.56
N ARG A 139 -4.35 5.05 -1.86
CA ARG A 139 -3.17 5.75 -2.34
C ARG A 139 -2.09 4.77 -2.77
N PHE A 140 -1.61 4.98 -3.98
CA PHE A 140 -0.45 4.33 -4.54
C PHE A 140 0.65 5.35 -4.80
N TRP A 141 1.89 4.89 -4.88
CA TRP A 141 3.06 5.71 -5.15
C TRP A 141 3.78 5.19 -6.39
N LYS A 142 4.17 6.11 -7.28
CA LYS A 142 4.94 5.83 -8.48
C LYS A 142 6.28 6.51 -8.41
N LEU A 143 7.37 5.75 -8.53
CA LEU A 143 8.69 6.31 -8.73
C LEU A 143 8.82 6.78 -10.19
N VAL A 144 9.02 8.07 -10.40
CA VAL A 144 9.15 8.67 -11.74
C VAL A 144 10.61 8.70 -12.20
N SER A 145 11.53 8.99 -11.28
CA SER A 145 12.98 8.91 -11.50
C SER A 145 13.68 8.54 -10.20
N SER A 146 14.64 7.62 -10.26
CA SER A 146 15.63 7.44 -9.20
C SER A 146 16.64 8.60 -9.25
N LEU A 147 17.20 8.95 -8.10
CA LEU A 147 18.35 9.85 -7.99
C LEU A 147 19.65 9.11 -8.33
#